data_AF-A0A2I0TXP4-F1
#
_entry.id   AF-A0A2I0TXP4-F1
#
_cell.length_a   1.000
_cell.length_b   1.000
_cell.length_c   1.000
_cell.angle_alpha   90.00
_cell.angle_beta   90.00
_cell.angle_gamma   90.00
#
_symmetry.space_group_name_H-M   'P 1'
#
loop_
_entity.id
_entity.type
_entity.pdbx_description
1 polymer ?
#
loop_
_entity_poly.entity_id
_entity_poly.type
_entity_poly.pdbx_seq_one_letter_code
_entity_poly.pdbx_strand_id
1 'polypeptide(L)'
;MEGLCGDDNSGRKVITFSCCRMPPSHQLNHTRLLEYLKYTLDQYVENDYTVVYFHYGLKSLNKPSLKWLQTAYKEFDRKYKKNLKALYVVHPTNFIKILWNIFKPLISHKFGKKITYLNYLSDLREHLKYDQLNIPQEVIRYHSGFS
;
A
#
# COMPACT_ATOMS: atom_id res chain seq x y z
N MET A 1 -8.84 -6.00 -7.07
CA MET A 1 -7.46 -5.50 -6.90
C MET A 1 -7.15 -5.23 -5.42
N GLU A 2 -8.14 -5.33 -4.53
CA GLU A 2 -7.98 -5.46 -3.08
C GLU A 2 -8.26 -6.89 -2.59
N GLY A 3 -7.78 -7.19 -1.40
CA GLY A 3 -8.24 -8.29 -0.57
C GLY A 3 -8.31 -7.80 0.88
N LEU A 4 -9.45 -7.97 1.53
CA LEU A 4 -9.55 -7.80 2.97
C LEU A 4 -8.77 -8.96 3.60
N CYS A 5 -7.75 -8.64 4.39
CA CYS A 5 -6.70 -9.59 4.76
C CYS A 5 -6.80 -9.96 6.25
N GLY A 6 -7.98 -9.83 6.85
CA GLY A 6 -8.18 -10.05 8.27
C GLY A 6 -7.80 -8.82 9.11
N ASP A 7 -7.32 -9.08 10.33
CA ASP A 7 -7.07 -8.07 11.35
C ASP A 7 -5.60 -8.07 11.79
N ASP A 8 -5.08 -6.91 12.17
CA ASP A 8 -3.75 -6.82 12.77
C ASP A 8 -3.75 -7.28 14.24
N ASN A 9 -2.58 -7.20 14.89
CA ASN A 9 -2.41 -7.63 16.28
C ASN A 9 -3.28 -6.84 17.27
N SER A 10 -3.81 -5.69 16.88
CA SER A 10 -4.73 -4.88 17.69
C SER A 10 -6.21 -5.07 17.29
N GLY A 11 -6.52 -5.99 16.37
CA GLY A 11 -7.89 -6.23 15.90
C GLY A 11 -8.38 -5.22 14.86
N ARG A 12 -7.49 -4.41 14.27
CA ARG A 12 -7.85 -3.42 13.25
C ARG A 12 -7.85 -4.06 11.86
N LYS A 13 -8.79 -3.66 11.01
CA LYS A 13 -8.91 -4.20 9.65
C LYS A 13 -7.65 -3.91 8.83
N VAL A 14 -7.18 -4.93 8.13
CA VAL A 14 -6.03 -4.86 7.21
C VAL A 14 -6.53 -4.83 5.77
N ILE A 15 -6.25 -3.73 5.09
CA ILE A 15 -6.58 -3.52 3.68
C ILE A 15 -5.32 -3.71 2.84
N THR A 16 -5.41 -4.57 1.83
CA THR A 16 -4.27 -4.86 0.96
C THR A 16 -4.47 -4.35 -0.46
N PHE A 17 -3.42 -3.76 -1.02
CA PHE A 17 -3.35 -3.37 -2.41
C PHE A 17 -2.15 -4.03 -3.07
N SER A 18 -2.34 -4.68 -4.22
CA SER A 18 -1.27 -5.36 -4.93
C SER A 18 -1.11 -4.87 -6.37
N CYS A 19 0.11 -4.48 -6.73
CA CYS A 19 0.42 -3.98 -8.07
C CYS A 19 0.46 -5.05 -9.15
N CYS A 20 0.67 -6.33 -8.80
CA CYS A 20 0.69 -7.42 -9.78
C CYS A 20 -0.66 -7.65 -10.48
N ARG A 21 -1.74 -7.07 -9.96
CA ARG A 21 -3.09 -7.13 -10.52
C ARG A 21 -3.50 -5.87 -11.28
N MET A 22 -2.59 -4.91 -11.45
CA MET A 22 -2.85 -3.68 -12.20
C MET A 22 -2.60 -3.87 -13.71
N PRO A 23 -3.44 -3.29 -14.59
CA PRO A 23 -3.19 -3.31 -16.03
C PRO A 23 -1.89 -2.56 -16.39
N PRO A 24 -1.37 -2.72 -17.62
CA PRO A 24 -0.24 -1.94 -18.13
C PRO A 24 -0.49 -0.41 -18.08
N SER A 25 0.55 0.42 -17.90
CA SER A 25 0.41 1.89 -17.73
C SER A 25 -0.37 2.61 -18.80
N HIS A 26 -0.17 2.23 -20.06
CA HIS A 26 -0.87 2.84 -21.18
C HIS A 26 -2.39 2.62 -21.13
N GLN A 27 -2.85 1.68 -20.28
CA GLN A 27 -4.24 1.40 -19.97
C GLN A 27 -4.60 1.77 -18.52
N LEU A 28 -3.63 2.15 -17.69
CA LEU A 28 -3.84 2.59 -16.32
C LEU A 28 -4.40 4.00 -16.33
N ASN A 29 -5.72 4.09 -16.28
CA ASN A 29 -6.38 5.33 -15.95
C ASN A 29 -6.13 5.66 -14.48
N HIS A 30 -5.18 6.57 -14.27
CA HIS A 30 -4.78 7.10 -12.96
C HIS A 30 -5.94 7.70 -12.15
N THR A 31 -6.95 8.26 -12.80
CA THR A 31 -8.17 8.76 -12.15
C THR A 31 -8.98 7.59 -11.62
N ARG A 32 -9.25 6.58 -12.44
CA ARG A 32 -9.97 5.36 -12.01
C ARG A 32 -9.24 4.61 -10.90
N LEU A 33 -7.91 4.57 -10.94
CA LEU A 33 -7.12 3.98 -9.87
C LEU A 33 -7.32 4.75 -8.56
N LEU A 34 -7.28 6.08 -8.60
CA LEU A 34 -7.49 6.90 -7.41
C LEU A 34 -8.93 6.78 -6.87
N GLU A 35 -9.93 6.79 -7.75
CA GLU A 35 -11.35 6.57 -7.41
C GLU A 35 -11.55 5.21 -6.76
N TYR A 36 -10.94 4.16 -7.32
CA TYR A 36 -10.97 2.83 -6.75
C TYR A 36 -10.36 2.79 -5.35
N LEU A 37 -9.15 3.33 -5.17
CA LEU A 37 -8.50 3.38 -3.84
C LEU A 37 -9.37 4.12 -2.81
N LYS A 38 -9.99 5.24 -3.21
CA LYS A 38 -10.92 5.99 -2.34
C LYS A 38 -12.14 5.15 -2.00
N TYR A 39 -12.80 4.58 -3.00
CA TYR A 39 -13.98 3.73 -2.82
C TYR A 39 -13.73 2.58 -1.84
N THR A 40 -12.60 1.88 -1.96
CA THR A 40 -12.19 0.80 -1.07
C THR A 40 -11.96 1.31 0.35
N LEU A 41 -11.17 2.36 0.50
CA LEU A 41 -10.82 2.89 1.82
C LEU A 41 -12.02 3.52 2.53
N ASP A 42 -12.96 4.12 1.79
CA ASP A 42 -14.18 4.73 2.33
C ASP A 42 -15.01 3.75 3.18
N GLN A 43 -14.89 2.44 2.95
CA GLN A 43 -15.56 1.42 3.75
C GLN A 43 -14.96 1.23 5.16
N TYR A 44 -13.74 1.74 5.41
CA TYR A 44 -12.97 1.47 6.64
C TYR A 44 -12.48 2.73 7.35
N VAL A 45 -12.36 3.85 6.64
CA VAL A 45 -11.67 5.05 7.13
C VAL A 45 -12.34 5.75 8.31
N GLU A 46 -13.57 5.39 8.66
CA GLU A 46 -14.22 5.88 9.88
C GLU A 46 -13.65 5.23 11.16
N ASN A 47 -12.99 4.07 11.03
CA ASN A 47 -12.35 3.34 12.12
C ASN A 47 -10.84 3.27 11.94
N ASP A 48 -10.12 2.92 13.01
CA ASP A 48 -8.68 2.69 12.94
C ASP A 48 -8.35 1.48 12.05
N TYR A 49 -7.41 1.64 11.11
CA TYR A 49 -7.12 0.62 10.10
C TYR A 49 -5.63 0.56 9.73
N THR A 50 -5.24 -0.53 9.08
CA THR A 50 -3.88 -0.79 8.59
C THR A 50 -3.90 -1.07 7.09
N VAL A 51 -2.90 -0.58 6.37
CA VAL A 51 -2.74 -0.84 4.93
C VAL A 51 -1.46 -1.61 4.67
N VAL A 52 -1.53 -2.63 3.82
CA VAL A 52 -0.35 -3.29 3.23
C VAL A 52 -0.36 -3.06 1.72
N TYR A 53 0.67 -2.40 1.23
CA TYR A 53 0.88 -2.15 -0.20
C TYR A 53 1.98 -3.08 -0.71
N PHE A 54 1.57 -4.07 -1.51
CA PHE A 54 2.47 -4.99 -2.20
C PHE A 54 2.89 -4.37 -3.52
N HIS A 55 4.13 -3.88 -3.57
CA HIS A 55 4.67 -3.21 -4.74
C HIS A 55 5.10 -4.19 -5.85
N TYR A 56 5.16 -5.49 -5.55
CA TYR A 56 5.57 -6.52 -6.50
C TYR A 56 4.75 -6.47 -7.81
N GLY A 57 5.44 -6.65 -8.94
CA GLY A 57 4.84 -6.60 -10.28
C GLY A 57 4.80 -5.22 -10.94
N LEU A 58 5.16 -4.14 -10.23
CA LEU A 58 5.25 -2.80 -10.83
C LEU A 58 6.50 -2.67 -11.73
N LYS A 59 6.33 -2.90 -13.04
CA LYS A 59 7.37 -2.66 -14.06
C LYS A 59 7.52 -1.15 -14.32
N SER A 60 8.66 -0.68 -14.85
CA SER A 60 8.92 0.75 -15.13
C SER A 60 7.80 1.41 -15.94
N LEU A 61 7.19 0.63 -16.82
CA LEU A 61 6.04 1.02 -17.62
C LEU A 61 4.90 1.49 -16.72
N ASN A 62 4.56 0.80 -15.63
CA ASN A 62 3.33 1.00 -14.82
C ASN A 62 3.45 2.06 -13.70
N LYS A 63 4.54 2.83 -13.65
CA LYS A 63 4.80 3.77 -12.56
C LYS A 63 3.96 5.04 -12.67
N PRO A 64 3.18 5.43 -11.65
CA PRO A 64 2.50 6.72 -11.63
C PRO A 64 3.49 7.88 -11.59
N SER A 65 3.11 9.02 -12.19
CA SER A 65 3.94 10.23 -12.18
C SER A 65 4.00 10.86 -10.78
N LEU A 66 5.08 11.62 -10.50
CA LEU A 66 5.22 12.38 -9.25
C LEU A 66 4.04 13.32 -9.02
N LYS A 67 3.55 13.98 -10.08
CA LYS A 67 2.39 14.87 -10.03
C LYS A 67 1.14 14.13 -9.61
N TRP A 68 0.88 12.94 -10.16
CA TRP A 68 -0.27 12.13 -9.74
C TRP A 68 -0.18 11.71 -8.28
N LEU A 69 1.02 11.30 -7.81
CA LEU A 69 1.22 10.92 -6.42
C LEU A 69 0.97 12.07 -5.44
N GLN A 70 1.36 13.31 -5.81
CA GLN A 70 1.02 14.51 -5.05
C GLN A 70 -0.49 14.75 -5.00
N THR A 71 -1.17 14.63 -6.15
CA THR A 71 -2.63 14.78 -6.24
C THR A 71 -3.33 13.74 -5.39
N ALA A 72 -2.96 12.47 -5.51
CA ALA A 72 -3.51 11.38 -4.70
C ALA A 72 -3.34 11.65 -3.20
N TYR A 73 -2.14 12.06 -2.75
CA TYR A 73 -1.91 12.39 -1.34
C TYR A 73 -2.77 13.56 -0.85
N LYS A 74 -3.09 14.55 -1.69
CA LYS A 74 -3.99 15.67 -1.34
C LYS A 74 -5.46 15.22 -1.27
N GLU A 75 -5.87 14.35 -2.19
CA GLU A 75 -7.22 13.77 -2.27
C GLU A 75 -7.56 12.88 -1.07
N PHE A 76 -6.56 12.19 -0.50
CA PHE A 76 -6.74 11.53 0.79
C PHE A 76 -6.73 12.56 1.92
N ASP A 77 -7.93 13.00 2.30
CA ASP A 77 -8.18 14.00 3.33
C ASP A 77 -7.83 13.53 4.77
N ARG A 78 -8.35 14.23 5.78
CA ARG A 78 -8.10 13.96 7.20
C ARG A 78 -8.50 12.55 7.64
N LYS A 79 -9.63 11.99 7.18
CA LYS A 79 -10.17 10.73 7.71
C LYS A 79 -9.25 9.55 7.38
N TYR A 80 -8.75 9.51 6.15
CA TYR A 80 -7.77 8.52 5.69
C TYR A 80 -6.46 8.63 6.48
N LYS A 81 -5.94 9.83 6.69
CA LYS A 81 -4.63 10.03 7.33
C LYS A 81 -4.67 9.83 8.83
N LYS A 82 -5.75 10.22 9.51
CA LYS A 82 -5.87 10.18 10.97
C LYS A 82 -6.02 8.73 11.45
N ASN A 83 -6.89 7.97 10.81
CA ASN A 83 -7.31 6.66 11.28
C ASN A 83 -6.43 5.51 10.76
N LEU A 84 -5.64 5.75 9.70
CA LEU A 84 -4.53 4.87 9.34
C LEU A 84 -3.54 4.77 10.51
N LYS A 85 -3.21 3.55 10.96
CA LYS A 85 -2.23 3.33 12.03
C LYS A 85 -0.88 2.85 11.51
N ALA A 86 -0.91 2.00 10.49
CA ALA A 86 0.29 1.52 9.85
C ALA A 86 0.07 1.41 8.33
N LEU A 87 1.11 1.75 7.57
CA LEU A 87 1.24 1.53 6.14
C LEU A 87 2.51 0.72 5.88
N TYR A 88 2.34 -0.57 5.63
CA TYR A 88 3.43 -1.47 5.27
C TYR A 88 3.62 -1.46 3.76
N VAL A 89 4.81 -1.08 3.30
CA VAL A 89 5.19 -1.13 1.89
C VAL A 89 6.12 -2.32 1.71
N VAL A 90 5.62 -3.36 1.04
CA VAL A 90 6.32 -4.64 0.88
C VAL A 90 6.99 -4.71 -0.48
N HIS A 91 8.25 -5.14 -0.49
CA HIS A 91 9.14 -5.13 -1.66
C HIS A 91 9.29 -3.73 -2.29
N PRO A 92 9.66 -2.69 -1.52
CA PRO A 92 9.84 -1.36 -2.07
C PRO A 92 10.98 -1.33 -3.08
N THR A 93 10.75 -0.73 -4.25
CA THR A 93 11.85 -0.41 -5.17
C THR A 93 12.63 0.82 -4.69
N ASN A 94 13.87 0.99 -5.17
CA ASN A 94 14.65 2.21 -4.93
C ASN A 94 13.88 3.48 -5.33
N PHE A 95 13.03 3.40 -6.36
CA PHE A 95 12.14 4.48 -6.77
C PHE A 95 11.20 4.92 -5.62
N ILE A 96 10.58 3.98 -4.91
CA ILE A 96 9.67 4.32 -3.79
C ILE A 96 10.43 4.97 -2.63
N LYS A 97 11.66 4.52 -2.36
CA LYS A 97 12.51 5.14 -1.32
C LYS A 97 12.89 6.58 -1.69
N ILE A 98 13.24 6.83 -2.96
CA ILE A 98 13.53 8.18 -3.48
C ILE A 98 12.28 9.06 -3.44
N LEU A 99 11.15 8.53 -3.88
CA LEU A 99 9.86 9.21 -3.89
C LEU A 99 9.48 9.68 -2.48
N TRP A 100 9.73 8.84 -1.48
CA TRP A 100 9.50 9.18 -0.09
C TRP A 100 10.34 10.37 0.38
N ASN A 101 11.62 10.40 0.01
CA ASN A 101 12.49 11.53 0.35
C ASN A 101 11.99 12.84 -0.30
N ILE A 102 11.44 12.78 -1.52
CA ILE A 102 10.83 13.92 -2.20
C ILE A 102 9.54 14.37 -1.50
N PHE A 103 8.74 13.43 -0.99
CA PHE A 103 7.47 13.75 -0.30
C PHE A 103 7.60 14.04 1.19
N LYS A 104 8.74 13.76 1.80
CA LYS A 104 9.03 14.08 3.20
C LYS A 104 8.59 15.49 3.63
N PRO A 105 8.85 16.59 2.89
CA PRO A 105 8.37 17.92 3.27
C PRO A 105 6.85 18.11 3.22
N LEU A 106 6.14 17.34 2.40
CA LEU A 106 4.67 17.39 2.28
C LEU A 106 3.96 16.53 3.33
N ILE A 107 4.73 15.74 4.07
CA ILE A 107 4.22 14.72 4.97
C ILE A 107 4.47 15.12 6.41
N SER A 108 3.40 15.13 7.22
CA SER A 108 3.53 15.40 8.64
C SER A 108 4.42 14.36 9.31
N HIS A 109 5.22 14.79 10.28
CA HIS A 109 6.07 13.90 11.08
C HIS A 109 5.26 12.73 11.70
N LYS A 110 4.02 13.00 12.13
CA LYS A 110 3.10 11.99 12.66
C LYS A 110 2.72 10.93 11.63
N PHE A 111 2.47 11.32 10.38
CA PHE A 111 2.14 10.37 9.31
C PHE A 111 3.37 9.58 8.87
N GLY A 112 4.54 10.22 8.79
CA GLY A 112 5.77 9.53 8.43
C GLY A 112 6.13 8.36 9.36
N LYS A 113 5.82 8.47 10.66
CA LYS A 113 5.98 7.37 11.64
C LYS A 113 5.08 6.16 11.39
N LYS A 114 4.05 6.29 10.56
CA LYS A 114 3.12 5.20 10.23
C LYS A 114 3.63 4.32 9.10
N ILE A 115 4.67 4.75 8.37
CA ILE A 115 5.15 4.02 7.19
C ILE A 115 6.32 3.12 7.57
N THR A 116 6.20 1.86 7.18
CA THR A 116 7.24 0.85 7.38
C THR A 116 7.54 0.16 6.06
N TYR A 117 8.82 0.13 5.69
CA TYR A 117 9.31 -0.57 4.50
C TYR A 117 9.75 -1.97 4.88
N LEU A 118 9.16 -2.98 4.25
CA LEU A 118 9.47 -4.38 4.49
C LEU A 118 10.06 -5.00 3.24
N ASN A 119 11.25 -5.59 3.36
CA ASN A 119 11.92 -6.21 2.22
C ASN A 119 11.39 -7.61 1.95
N TYR A 120 10.82 -8.28 2.96
CA TYR A 120 10.33 -9.66 2.86
C TYR A 120 8.90 -9.80 3.41
N LEU A 121 8.17 -10.79 2.88
CA LEU A 121 6.84 -11.13 3.39
C LEU A 121 6.86 -11.64 4.82
N SER A 122 7.94 -12.33 5.21
CA SER A 122 8.15 -12.82 6.58
C SER A 122 8.04 -11.71 7.62
N ASP A 123 8.48 -10.50 7.29
CA ASP A 123 8.51 -9.37 8.21
C ASP A 123 7.09 -8.85 8.55
N LEU A 124 6.08 -9.23 7.77
CA LEU A 124 4.67 -8.97 8.10
C LEU A 124 4.20 -9.82 9.29
N ARG A 125 4.82 -10.97 9.56
CA ARG A 125 4.43 -11.90 10.65
C ARG A 125 4.59 -11.29 12.03
N GLU A 126 5.53 -10.36 12.18
CA GLU A 126 5.77 -9.68 13.45
C GLU A 126 4.68 -8.64 13.76
N HIS A 127 3.94 -8.20 12.74
CA HIS A 127 3.04 -7.05 12.81
C HIS A 127 1.57 -7.40 12.64
N LEU A 128 1.29 -8.49 11.92
CA LEU A 128 -0.03 -8.89 11.47
C LEU A 128 -0.28 -10.36 11.82
N LYS A 129 -1.55 -10.72 11.97
CA LYS A 129 -1.97 -12.13 12.07
C LYS A 129 -1.79 -12.80 10.70
N TYR A 130 -0.56 -13.17 10.40
CA TYR A 130 -0.14 -13.59 9.06
C TYR A 130 -0.96 -14.73 8.48
N ASP A 131 -1.36 -15.69 9.32
CA ASP A 131 -2.17 -16.84 8.90
C ASP A 131 -3.60 -16.45 8.49
N GLN A 132 -4.04 -15.24 8.83
CA GLN A 132 -5.34 -14.68 8.43
C GLN A 132 -5.21 -13.76 7.21
N LEU A 133 -3.98 -13.46 6.77
CA LEU A 133 -3.72 -12.64 5.60
C LEU A 133 -4.00 -13.45 4.32
N ASN A 134 -5.04 -13.08 3.58
CA ASN A 134 -5.25 -13.53 2.20
C ASN A 134 -4.24 -12.86 1.25
N ILE A 135 -3.01 -13.38 1.21
CA ILE A 135 -1.92 -12.89 0.33
C ILE A 135 -2.12 -13.46 -1.08
N PRO A 136 -2.11 -12.61 -2.14
CA PRO A 136 -2.15 -13.07 -3.52
C PRO A 136 -1.09 -14.14 -3.82
N GLN A 137 -1.48 -15.25 -4.46
CA GLN A 137 -0.53 -16.34 -4.80
C GLN A 137 0.64 -15.85 -5.64
N GLU A 138 0.45 -14.83 -6.47
CA GLU A 138 1.48 -14.22 -7.29
C GLU A 138 2.61 -13.58 -6.46
N VAL A 139 2.26 -13.02 -5.29
CA VAL A 139 3.21 -12.43 -4.34
C VAL A 139 3.96 -13.55 -3.60
N ILE A 140 3.27 -14.63 -3.24
CA ILE A 140 3.89 -15.82 -2.64
C ILE A 140 4.89 -16.48 -3.62
N ARG A 141 4.50 -16.63 -4.90
CA ARG A 141 5.36 -17.23 -5.95
C ARG A 141 6.64 -16.44 -6.22
N TYR A 142 6.57 -15.10 -6.18
CA TYR A 142 7.78 -14.28 -6.32
C TYR A 142 8.79 -14.51 -5.21
N HIS A 143 8.30 -14.69 -3.99
CA HIS A 143 9.14 -14.94 -2.82
C HIS A 143 9.75 -16.34 -2.85
N SER A 144 9.08 -17.33 -3.45
CA SER A 144 9.53 -18.73 -3.54
C SER A 144 10.42 -19.03 -4.75
N GLY A 145 10.60 -18.09 -5.67
CA GLY A 145 11.47 -18.23 -6.86
C GLY A 145 12.93 -17.83 -6.66
N PHE A 146 13.35 -17.51 -5.43
CA PHE A 146 14.75 -17.24 -5.05
C PHE A 146 15.23 -18.24 -3.98
N SER A 147 15.10 -19.53 -4.27
CA SER A 147 15.82 -20.61 -3.60
C SER A 147 16.95 -21.12 -4.48
#